data_AF-A0A527XBS8-F1
#
_entry.id   AF-A0A527XBS8-F1
#
_cell.length_a   1.000
_cell.length_b   1.000
_cell.length_c   1.000
_cell.angle_alpha   90.00
_cell.angle_beta   90.00
_cell.angle_gamma   90.00
#
_symmetry.space_group_name_H-M   'P 1'
#
loop_
_entity.id
_entity.type
_entity.pdbx_description
1 polymer ?
#
loop_
_entity_poly.entity_id
_entity_poly.type
_entity_poly.pdbx_seq_one_letter_code
_entity_poly.pdbx_strand_id
1 'polypeptide(L)' 'SLNVLLGPTLSGKTSLMRLMAGLDAPTSGSVWFDGKDVTGQPVQKRNVAMVYQQFINYPAMTVYENIASPL' A
#
# COMPACT_ATOMS: atom_id res chain seq x y z
N SER A 1 0.48 -14.79 -8.06
CA SER A 1 0.25 -15.65 -6.88
C SER A 1 -0.55 -14.87 -5.85
N LEU A 2 -1.36 -15.55 -5.01
CA LEU A 2 -2.03 -14.91 -3.89
C LEU A 2 -1.16 -15.05 -2.64
N ASN A 3 -0.81 -13.95 -2.00
CA ASN A 3 -0.02 -13.93 -0.77
C ASN A 3 -0.87 -13.38 0.38
N VAL A 4 -0.77 -14.00 1.55
CA VAL A 4 -1.52 -13.60 2.75
C VAL A 4 -0.55 -13.33 3.90
N LEU A 5 -0.69 -12.18 4.55
CA LEU A 5 0.15 -11.76 5.67
C LEU A 5 -0.61 -11.91 7.00
N LEU A 6 -0.22 -12.87 7.83
CA LEU A 6 -0.90 -13.23 9.09
C LEU A 6 -0.02 -12.91 10.31
N GLY A 7 -0.65 -12.48 11.41
CA GLY A 7 0.02 -12.22 12.69
C GLY A 7 -0.85 -11.45 13.69
N PRO A 8 -0.48 -11.36 14.97
CA PRO A 8 -1.23 -10.62 16.00
C PRO A 8 -1.20 -9.10 15.78
N THR A 9 -2.11 -8.35 16.42
CA THR A 9 -2.08 -6.87 16.38
C THR A 9 -0.68 -6.37 16.80
N LEU A 10 -0.19 -5.32 16.13
CA LEU A 10 1.18 -4.78 16.31
C LEU A 10 2.34 -5.68 15.82
N SER A 11 2.09 -6.80 15.14
CA SER A 11 3.15 -7.63 14.54
C SER A 11 3.85 -7.00 13.31
N GLY A 12 3.63 -5.71 13.02
CA GLY A 12 4.25 -5.02 11.89
C GLY A 12 3.64 -5.26 10.51
N LYS A 13 2.49 -5.94 10.40
CA LYS A 13 1.81 -6.21 9.10
C LYS A 13 1.57 -4.94 8.28
N THR A 14 0.95 -3.93 8.90
CA THR A 14 0.64 -2.66 8.24
C THR A 14 1.91 -1.92 7.85
N SER A 15 2.94 -1.94 8.71
CA SER A 15 4.25 -1.36 8.41
C SER A 15 4.90 -2.03 7.19
N LEU A 16 4.83 -3.36 7.09
CA LEU A 16 5.34 -4.08 5.93
C LEU A 16 4.56 -3.71 4.65
N MET A 17 3.23 -3.64 4.70
CA MET A 17 2.44 -3.24 3.53
C MET A 17 2.76 -1.80 3.09
N ARG A 18 2.99 -0.88 4.03
CA ARG A 18 3.39 0.50 3.72
C ARG A 18 4.77 0.57 3.09
N LEU A 19 5.74 -0.22 3.56
CA LEU A 19 7.07 -0.36 2.95
C LEU A 19 6.97 -0.91 1.51
N MET A 20 6.13 -1.93 1.28
CA MET A 20 5.88 -2.49 -0.06
C MET A 20 5.22 -1.46 -0.99
N ALA A 21 4.24 -0.69 -0.48
CA ALA A 21 3.59 0.38 -1.23
C ALA A 21 4.50 1.61 -1.47
N GLY A 22 5.61 1.75 -0.74
CA GLY A 22 6.52 2.91 -0.88
C GLY A 22 6.03 4.15 -0.12
N LEU A 23 5.18 3.94 0.87
CA LEU A 23 4.71 4.98 1.79
C LEU A 23 5.71 5.24 2.92
N ASP A 24 6.48 4.22 3.30
CA ASP A 24 7.56 4.32 4.29
C ASP A 24 8.88 3.84 3.64
N ALA A 25 10.01 4.34 4.14
CA ALA A 25 11.35 3.93 3.69
C ALA A 25 11.95 2.87 4.63
N PRO A 26 12.59 1.81 4.10
CA PRO A 26 13.26 0.83 4.94
C PRO A 26 14.51 1.45 5.59
N THR A 27 14.74 1.17 6.87
CA THR A 27 15.97 1.60 7.56
C THR A 27 17.22 0.97 6.96
N SER A 28 17.10 -0.27 6.48
CA SER A 28 18.14 -1.02 5.78
C SER A 28 17.51 -2.08 4.87
N GLY A 29 18.29 -2.59 3.91
CA GLY A 29 17.83 -3.58 2.93
C GLY A 29 17.26 -2.94 1.66
N SER A 30 16.60 -3.76 0.83
CA SER A 30 16.06 -3.35 -0.46
C SER A 30 14.71 -3.99 -0.75
N VAL A 31 13.89 -3.32 -1.56
CA VAL A 31 12.59 -3.80 -2.04
C VAL A 31 12.69 -4.02 -3.55
N TRP A 32 12.39 -5.24 -3.99
CA TRP A 32 12.48 -5.63 -5.39
C TRP A 32 11.10 -5.96 -5.94
N PHE A 33 10.82 -5.50 -7.17
CA PHE A 33 9.60 -5.78 -7.90
C PHE A 33 9.96 -6.16 -9.34
N ASP A 34 9.59 -7.37 -9.78
CA ASP A 34 9.90 -7.92 -11.10
C ASP A 34 11.38 -7.77 -11.52
N GLY A 35 12.30 -8.04 -10.58
CA GLY A 35 13.74 -7.95 -10.81
C GLY A 35 14.31 -6.52 -10.82
N LYS A 36 13.47 -5.51 -10.59
CA LYS A 36 13.88 -4.11 -10.46
C LYS A 36 13.92 -3.70 -9.00
N ASP A 37 15.00 -3.06 -8.59
CA ASP A 37 15.07 -2.39 -7.29
C ASP A 37 14.14 -1.16 -7.29
N VAL A 38 13.17 -1.18 -6.39
CA VAL A 38 12.20 -0.10 -6.16
C VAL A 38 12.41 0.59 -4.81
N THR A 39 13.52 0.32 -4.14
CA THR A 39 13.90 0.98 -2.88
C THR A 39 13.90 2.50 -3.07
N GLY A 40 13.22 3.23 -2.19
CA GLY A 40 13.10 4.69 -2.27
C GLY A 40 12.21 5.23 -3.41
N GLN A 41 11.63 4.38 -4.28
CA GLN A 41 10.67 4.87 -5.27
C GLN A 41 9.39 5.37 -4.60
N PRO A 42 8.94 6.60 -4.90
CA PRO A 42 7.69 7.15 -4.38
C PRO A 42 6.50 6.30 -4.76
N VAL A 43 5.49 6.22 -3.89
CA VAL A 43 4.26 5.45 -4.10
C VAL A 43 3.60 5.70 -5.46
N GLN A 44 3.57 6.95 -5.94
CA GLN A 44 2.92 7.30 -7.23
C GLN A 44 3.62 6.70 -8.44
N LYS A 45 4.89 6.30 -8.29
CA LYS A 45 5.68 5.64 -9.34
C LYS A 45 5.73 4.13 -9.16
N ARG A 46 5.20 3.60 -8.04
CA ARG A 46 5.05 2.17 -7.83
C ARG A 46 3.68 1.75 -8.36
N ASN A 47 3.65 0.71 -9.20
CA ASN A 47 2.42 0.16 -9.77
C ASN A 47 1.68 -0.71 -8.72
N VAL A 48 1.33 -0.12 -7.57
CA VAL A 48 0.74 -0.81 -6.42
C VAL A 48 -0.47 -0.02 -5.95
N ALA A 49 -1.62 -0.68 -5.85
CA ALA A 49 -2.82 -0.14 -5.20
C ALA A 49 -2.91 -0.67 -3.76
N MET A 50 -3.14 0.21 -2.80
CA MET A 50 -3.30 -0.15 -1.38
C MET A 50 -4.71 0.21 -0.92
N VAL A 51 -5.43 -0.77 -0.38
CA VAL A 51 -6.73 -0.58 0.27
C VAL A 51 -6.52 -0.66 1.78
N TYR A 52 -6.90 0.40 2.50
CA TYR A 52 -6.79 0.45 3.96
C TYR A 52 -7.94 -0.29 4.64
N GLN A 53 -7.71 -0.79 5.86
CA GLN A 53 -8.72 -1.49 6.65
C GLN A 53 -9.89 -0.59 7.10
N GLN A 54 -9.64 0.72 7.21
CA GLN A 54 -10.67 1.70 7.51
C GLN A 54 -10.95 2.51 6.23
N PHE A 55 -12.17 2.38 5.71
CA PHE A 55 -12.62 3.17 4.58
C PHE A 55 -12.91 4.60 5.02
N ILE A 56 -12.25 5.57 4.38
CA ILE A 56 -12.67 6.97 4.43
C ILE A 56 -13.55 7.18 3.19
N ASN A 57 -14.85 6.93 3.34
CA ASN A 57 -15.81 7.29 2.29
C ASN A 57 -16.11 8.79 2.41
N TYR A 58 -16.19 9.50 1.29
CA TYR A 58 -16.67 10.87 1.27
C TYR A 58 -18.19 10.84 1.39
N PRO A 59 -18.79 11.25 2.53
CA PRO A 59 -20.21 11.04 2.79
C PRO A 59 -21.12 11.85 1.86
N ALA A 60 -20.58 12.87 1.19
CA ALA A 60 -21.27 13.69 0.21
C ALA A 60 -21.23 13.13 -1.23
N MET A 61 -20.51 12.02 -1.46
CA MET A 61 -20.33 11.43 -2.79
C MET A 61 -21.14 10.14 -2.94
N THR A 62 -21.72 9.93 -4.12
CA THR A 62 -22.34 8.67 -4.54
C THR A 62 -21.30 7.54 -4.61
N VAL A 63 -21.76 6.29 -4.69
CA VAL A 63 -20.87 5.12 -4.86
C VAL A 63 -20.00 5.26 -6.11
N TYR A 64 -20.58 5.73 -7.21
CA TYR A 64 -19.85 5.95 -8.45
C TYR A 64 -18.75 7.01 -8.26
N GLU A 65 -19.08 8.14 -7.63
CA GLU A 65 -18.11 9.21 -7.37
C GLU A 65 -16.97 8.77 -6.43
N ASN A 66 -17.25 7.93 -5.43
CA ASN A 66 -16.20 7.37 -4.57
C ASN A 66 -15.25 6.42 -5.33
N ILE A 67 -15.75 5.67 -6.33
CA ILE A 67 -14.92 4.76 -7.15
C ILE A 67 -14.18 5.53 -8.26
N ALA A 68 -14.82 6.54 -8.85
CA ALA A 68 -14.25 7.36 -9.92
C ALA A 68 -13.29 8.44 -9.41
N SER A 69 -13.35 8.78 -8.11
CA SER A 69 -12.37 9.65 -7.47
C SER A 69 -10.99 8.99 -7.56
N PRO A 70 -10.00 9.67 -8.17
CA PRO A 70 -8.65 9.13 -8.27
C PRO A 70 -8.04 9.11 -6.87
N LEU A 71 -7.76 7.91 -6.36
CA LEU A 71 -6.72 7.72 -5.35
C LEU A 71 -5.35 8.05 -5.96
#